data_AF-A0A292PV78-F1
#
_entry.id   AF-A0A292PV78-F1
#
_cell.length_a   1.000
_cell.length_b   1.000
_cell.length_c   1.000
_cell.angle_alpha   90.00
_cell.angle_beta   90.00
_cell.angle_gamma   90.00
#
_symmetry.space_group_name_H-M   'P 1'
#
loop_
_entity.id
_entity.type
_entity.pdbx_description
1 polymer ?
#
loop_
_entity_poly.entity_id
_entity_poly.type
_entity_poly.pdbx_seq_one_letter_code
_entity_poly.pdbx_strand_id
1 'polypeptide(L)'
;MPARMWRHGVYSFLELLRHRLPYSLEHMLTFIYTAYRMMALLYETIPAFENTWVECLCDLGRYRMAAEDGGARDRDAWAGVARFWHSKVTDKPPFVGRLFHHLAILAGPNVLQQLF
;
A
#
# COMPACT_ATOMS: atom_id res chain seq x y z
N MET A 1 10.57 10.62 9.28
CA MET A 1 11.08 10.34 7.92
C MET A 1 10.16 9.40 7.11
N PRO A 2 9.73 8.22 7.61
CA PRO A 2 8.90 7.26 6.83
C PRO A 2 7.63 7.86 6.23
N ALA A 3 6.86 8.61 7.03
CA ALA A 3 5.58 9.17 6.58
C ALA A 3 5.71 10.16 5.40
N ARG A 4 6.77 10.98 5.38
CA ARG A 4 7.05 11.92 4.29
C ARG A 4 7.48 11.20 3.02
N MET A 5 8.35 10.19 3.15
CA MET A 5 8.78 9.34 2.04
C MET A 5 7.59 8.64 1.40
N TRP A 6 6.71 8.04 2.20
CA TRP A 6 5.50 7.41 1.67
C TRP A 6 4.59 8.40 0.96
N ARG A 7 4.21 9.50 1.64
CA ARG A 7 3.28 10.50 1.09
C ARG A 7 3.76 11.07 -0.24
N HIS A 8 5.00 11.53 -0.28
CA HIS A 8 5.52 12.30 -1.43
C HIS A 8 6.27 11.44 -2.44
N GLY A 9 6.88 10.34 -2.01
CA GLY A 9 7.70 9.48 -2.86
C GLY A 9 6.95 8.28 -3.46
N VAL A 10 5.88 7.81 -2.81
CA VAL A 10 5.13 6.63 -3.28
C VAL A 10 3.68 6.96 -3.57
N TYR A 11 2.93 7.40 -2.55
CA TYR A 11 1.49 7.61 -2.63
C TYR A 11 1.10 8.63 -3.71
N SER A 12 1.78 9.78 -3.78
CA SER A 12 1.47 10.81 -4.78
C SER A 12 1.63 10.31 -6.22
N PHE A 13 2.62 9.44 -6.47
CA PHE A 13 2.81 8.82 -7.79
C PHE A 13 1.77 7.73 -8.07
N LEU A 14 1.41 6.92 -7.08
CA LEU A 14 0.32 5.94 -7.22
C LEU A 14 -0.99 6.61 -7.60
N GLU A 15 -1.33 7.71 -6.94
CA GLU A 15 -2.53 8.48 -7.26
C GLU A 15 -2.46 9.07 -8.67
N LEU A 16 -1.33 9.68 -9.04
CA LEU A 16 -1.16 10.22 -10.39
C LEU A 16 -1.36 9.13 -11.46
N LEU A 17 -0.78 7.96 -11.26
CA LEU A 17 -0.91 6.83 -12.17
C LEU A 17 -2.35 6.30 -12.17
N ARG A 18 -2.99 6.14 -11.01
CA ARG A 18 -4.38 5.69 -10.88
C ARG A 18 -5.36 6.57 -11.66
N HIS A 19 -5.21 7.90 -11.58
CA HIS A 19 -6.08 8.84 -12.31
C HIS A 19 -5.91 8.79 -13.84
N ARG A 20 -4.86 8.13 -14.33
CA ARG A 20 -4.55 8.00 -15.77
C ARG A 20 -4.86 6.62 -16.33
N LEU A 21 -5.46 5.73 -15.53
CA LEU A 21 -5.91 4.44 -16.01
C LEU A 21 -7.01 4.61 -17.08
N PRO A 22 -7.06 3.71 -18.08
CA PRO A 22 -6.23 2.51 -18.23
C PRO A 22 -4.84 2.76 -18.85
N TYR A 23 -4.59 3.94 -19.41
CA TYR A 23 -3.38 4.23 -20.21
C TYR A 23 -2.06 4.14 -19.43
N SER A 24 -2.11 4.32 -18.11
CA SER A 24 -0.96 4.23 -17.22
C SER A 24 -0.72 2.84 -16.62
N LEU A 25 -1.51 1.83 -16.99
CA LEU A 25 -1.52 0.54 -16.29
C LEU A 25 -0.12 -0.07 -16.15
N GLU A 26 0.61 -0.28 -17.24
CA GLU A 26 1.95 -0.88 -17.19
C GLU A 26 2.93 -0.10 -16.31
N HIS A 27 2.85 1.24 -16.35
CA HIS A 27 3.65 2.12 -15.50
C HIS A 27 3.27 1.98 -14.03
N MET A 28 1.98 1.88 -13.73
CA MET A 28 1.46 1.65 -12.38
C MET A 28 1.92 0.31 -11.83
N LEU A 29 1.84 -0.78 -12.61
CA LEU A 29 2.28 -2.10 -12.19
C LEU A 29 3.79 -2.13 -11.93
N THR A 30 4.58 -1.56 -12.83
CA THR A 30 6.04 -1.47 -12.70
C THR A 30 6.45 -0.63 -11.48
N PHE A 31 5.75 0.48 -11.25
CA PHE A 31 5.99 1.33 -10.10
C PHE A 31 5.67 0.61 -8.79
N ILE A 32 4.51 -0.05 -8.71
CA ILE A 32 4.11 -0.81 -7.52
C ILE A 32 5.14 -1.90 -7.21
N TYR A 33 5.59 -2.65 -8.23
CA TYR A 33 6.58 -3.71 -8.02
C TYR A 33 7.91 -3.16 -7.48
N THR A 34 8.40 -2.06 -8.05
CA THR A 34 9.62 -1.38 -7.60
C THR A 34 9.46 -0.87 -6.16
N ALA A 35 8.36 -0.17 -5.87
CA ALA A 35 8.07 0.35 -4.54
C ALA A 35 7.95 -0.78 -3.52
N TYR A 36 7.30 -1.89 -3.86
CA TYR A 36 7.16 -3.06 -2.99
C TYR A 36 8.52 -3.64 -2.61
N ARG A 37 9.42 -3.83 -3.59
CA ARG A 37 10.78 -4.32 -3.32
C ARG A 37 11.55 -3.39 -2.40
N MET A 38 11.43 -2.07 -2.59
CA MET A 38 12.08 -1.09 -1.71
C MET A 38 11.50 -1.14 -0.29
N MET A 39 10.17 -1.19 -0.14
CA MET A 39 9.54 -1.27 1.19
C MET A 39 9.86 -2.59 1.90
N ALA A 40 9.91 -3.71 1.17
CA ALA A 40 10.27 -5.01 1.73
C ALA A 40 11.73 -5.02 2.24
N LEU A 41 12.65 -4.42 1.48
CA LEU A 41 14.03 -4.26 1.92
C LEU A 41 14.12 -3.40 3.19
N LEU A 42 13.36 -2.29 3.27
CA LEU A 42 13.33 -1.45 4.46
C LEU A 42 12.72 -2.17 5.67
N TYR A 43 11.71 -3.02 5.45
CA TYR A 43 11.14 -3.89 6.47
C TYR A 43 12.19 -4.85 7.05
N GLU A 44 12.99 -5.49 6.20
CA GLU A 44 14.01 -6.45 6.60
C GLU A 44 15.22 -5.80 7.28
N THR A 45 15.60 -4.59 6.85
CA THR A 45 16.86 -3.96 7.27
C THR A 45 16.69 -2.88 8.34
N ILE A 46 15.50 -2.29 8.49
CA ILE A 46 15.23 -1.16 9.41
C ILE A 46 14.00 -1.47 10.28
N PRO A 47 14.14 -2.29 11.34
CA PRO A 47 13.02 -2.71 12.18
C PRO A 47 12.39 -1.57 13.00
N ALA A 48 13.10 -0.45 13.16
CA ALA A 48 12.62 0.70 13.93
C ALA A 48 11.27 1.29 13.44
N PHE A 49 10.87 1.01 12.20
CA PHE A 49 9.61 1.46 11.61
C PHE A 49 8.79 0.30 11.04
N GLU A 50 8.95 -0.91 11.59
CA GLU A 50 8.33 -2.14 11.11
C GLU A 50 6.85 -1.96 10.77
N ASN A 51 6.05 -1.37 11.67
CA ASN A 51 4.62 -1.18 11.47
C ASN A 51 4.33 -0.29 10.25
N THR A 52 5.09 0.79 10.07
CA THR A 52 4.94 1.67 8.91
C THR A 52 5.26 0.94 7.61
N TRP A 53 6.30 0.09 7.60
CA TRP A 53 6.64 -0.69 6.42
C TRP A 53 5.58 -1.74 6.08
N VAL A 54 5.05 -2.43 7.10
CA VAL A 54 3.95 -3.38 6.93
C VAL A 54 2.69 -2.69 6.37
N GLU A 55 2.34 -1.50 6.86
CA GLU A 55 1.23 -0.70 6.33
C GLU A 55 1.45 -0.33 4.85
N CYS A 56 2.65 0.18 4.51
CA CYS A 56 3.01 0.51 3.13
C CYS A 56 2.90 -0.70 2.19
N LEU A 57 3.39 -1.86 2.63
CA LEU A 57 3.34 -3.11 1.86
C LEU A 57 1.91 -3.61 1.66
N CYS A 58 1.04 -3.45 2.67
CA CYS A 58 -0.38 -3.74 2.56
C CYS A 58 -1.07 -2.82 1.56
N ASP A 59 -0.82 -1.51 1.64
CA ASP A 59 -1.40 -0.52 0.71
C ASP A 59 -0.97 -0.77 -0.74
N LEU A 60 0.32 -1.07 -0.98
CA LEU A 60 0.82 -1.44 -2.31
C LEU A 60 0.10 -2.67 -2.88
N GLY A 61 -0.16 -3.68 -2.03
CA GLY A 61 -0.95 -4.83 -2.42
C GLY A 61 -2.37 -4.46 -2.85
N ARG A 62 -3.03 -3.57 -2.11
CA ARG A 62 -4.39 -3.08 -2.46
C ARG A 62 -4.41 -2.31 -3.78
N TYR A 63 -3.45 -1.42 -4.01
CA TYR A 63 -3.33 -0.70 -5.29
C TYR A 63 -3.13 -1.68 -6.46
N ARG A 64 -2.34 -2.73 -6.27
CA ARG A 64 -2.09 -3.73 -7.31
C ARG A 64 -3.31 -4.59 -7.62
N MET A 65 -4.11 -4.93 -6.62
CA MET A 65 -5.39 -5.61 -6.80
C MET A 65 -6.40 -4.74 -7.57
N ALA A 66 -6.46 -3.45 -7.24
CA ALA A 66 -7.37 -2.51 -7.87
C ALA A 66 -6.96 -2.10 -9.30
N ALA A 67 -5.66 -2.15 -9.62
CA ALA A 67 -5.15 -1.77 -10.95
C ALA A 67 -5.50 -2.79 -12.04
N GLU A 68 -5.61 -4.08 -11.72
CA GLU A 68 -5.89 -5.13 -12.71
C GLU A 68 -7.34 -5.61 -12.64
N ASP A 69 -8.17 -5.09 -13.55
CA ASP A 69 -9.51 -5.61 -13.76
C ASP A 69 -9.58 -6.87 -14.65
N GLY A 70 -8.44 -7.29 -15.24
CA GLY A 70 -8.41 -8.33 -16.29
C GLY A 70 -7.75 -9.67 -15.95
N GLY A 71 -7.02 -9.81 -14.83
CA GLY A 71 -6.21 -11.01 -14.53
C GLY A 71 -6.54 -11.65 -13.17
N ALA A 72 -7.38 -12.68 -13.14
CA ALA A 72 -7.79 -13.36 -11.90
C ALA A 72 -6.58 -13.90 -11.10
N ARG A 73 -5.59 -14.47 -11.78
CA ARG A 73 -4.41 -15.09 -11.15
C ARG A 73 -3.54 -14.10 -10.38
N ASP A 74 -3.29 -12.93 -10.97
CA ASP A 74 -2.46 -11.90 -10.35
C ASP A 74 -3.21 -11.20 -9.22
N ARG A 75 -4.52 -10.98 -9.40
CA ARG A 75 -5.39 -10.47 -8.34
C ARG A 75 -5.35 -11.38 -7.11
N ASP A 76 -5.44 -12.70 -7.29
CA ASP A 76 -5.40 -13.66 -6.18
C ASP A 76 -4.04 -13.69 -5.47
N ALA A 77 -2.95 -13.61 -6.23
CA ALA A 77 -1.61 -13.52 -5.67
C ALA A 77 -1.45 -12.27 -4.79
N TRP A 78 -1.87 -11.12 -5.29
CA TRP A 78 -1.79 -9.86 -4.55
C TRP A 78 -2.81 -9.75 -3.40
N ALA A 79 -3.95 -10.43 -3.49
CA ALA A 79 -4.85 -10.63 -2.36
C ALA A 79 -4.18 -11.45 -1.24
N GLY A 80 -3.42 -12.50 -1.61
CA GLY A 80 -2.58 -13.24 -0.66
C GLY A 80 -1.56 -12.35 0.04
N VAL A 81 -0.84 -11.52 -0.73
CA VAL A 81 0.14 -10.56 -0.20
C VAL A 81 -0.52 -9.55 0.75
N ALA A 82 -1.64 -8.94 0.34
CA ALA A 82 -2.35 -7.98 1.17
C ALA A 82 -2.85 -8.61 2.49
N ARG A 83 -3.39 -9.83 2.44
CA ARG A 83 -3.81 -10.58 3.64
C ARG A 83 -2.66 -10.91 4.57
N PHE A 84 -1.52 -11.35 4.02
CA PHE A 84 -0.32 -11.66 4.80
C PHE A 84 0.19 -10.43 5.56
N TRP A 85 0.27 -9.28 4.91
CA TRP A 85 0.71 -8.05 5.59
C TRP A 85 -0.34 -7.52 6.55
N HIS A 86 -1.63 -7.63 6.21
CA HIS A 86 -2.73 -7.23 7.09
C HIS A 86 -2.75 -8.03 8.40
N SER A 87 -2.54 -9.36 8.35
CA SER A 87 -2.52 -10.18 9.57
C SER A 87 -1.43 -9.71 10.54
N LYS A 88 -0.26 -9.35 10.02
CA LYS A 88 0.84 -8.78 10.83
C LYS A 88 0.51 -7.43 11.47
N VAL A 89 -0.43 -6.66 10.93
CA VAL A 89 -0.93 -5.42 11.55
C VAL A 89 -1.94 -5.74 12.65
N THR A 90 -2.88 -6.65 12.37
CA THR A 90 -3.95 -7.01 13.32
C THR A 90 -3.47 -7.80 14.53
N ASP A 91 -2.36 -8.52 14.41
CA ASP A 91 -1.77 -9.29 15.51
C ASP A 91 -1.05 -8.40 16.55
N LYS A 92 -0.95 -7.09 16.31
CA LYS A 92 -0.28 -6.14 17.22
C LYS A 92 -1.30 -5.44 18.13
N PRO A 93 -0.98 -5.24 19.43
CA PRO A 93 -1.91 -4.63 20.37
C PRO A 93 -2.29 -3.19 19.92
N PRO A 94 -3.57 -2.79 20.06
CA PRO A 94 -4.13 -1.57 19.45
C PRO A 94 -3.49 -0.26 19.91
N PHE A 95 -2.64 -0.29 20.95
CA PHE A 95 -1.88 0.85 21.46
C PHE A 95 -0.56 1.11 20.71
N VAL A 96 -0.08 0.21 19.85
CA VAL A 96 1.00 0.51 18.89
C VAL A 96 0.41 1.14 17.61
N GLY A 97 -0.60 1.98 17.85
CA GLY A 97 -1.40 2.68 16.87
C GLY A 97 -0.61 3.80 16.23
N ARG A 98 -0.23 3.59 14.98
CA ARG A 98 -0.53 4.60 13.96
C ARG A 98 -1.26 3.98 12.76
N LEU A 99 -2.16 3.04 13.08
CA LEU A 99 -3.32 2.65 12.26
C LEU A 99 -4.08 3.86 11.67
N PHE A 100 -3.82 5.08 12.16
CA PHE A 100 -4.42 6.33 11.68
C PHE A 100 -3.45 7.38 11.12
N HIS A 101 -2.13 7.15 11.01
CA HIS A 101 -1.27 8.26 10.53
C HIS A 101 -1.34 8.46 9.03
N HIS A 102 -1.41 7.38 8.26
CA HIS A 102 -1.66 7.48 6.83
C HIS A 102 -3.15 7.70 6.56
N LEU A 103 -4.06 7.09 7.34
CA LEU A 103 -5.50 7.38 7.24
C LEU A 103 -5.86 8.84 7.59
N ALA A 104 -5.24 9.50 8.57
CA ALA A 104 -5.47 10.92 8.86
C ALA A 104 -4.95 11.86 7.75
N ILE A 105 -4.07 11.36 6.89
CA ILE A 105 -3.56 12.06 5.71
C ILE A 105 -4.43 11.75 4.47
N LEU A 106 -5.01 10.56 4.42
CA LEU A 106 -5.84 10.03 3.34
C LEU A 106 -7.34 10.31 3.53
N ALA A 107 -7.79 10.73 4.72
CA ALA A 107 -9.16 11.14 5.03
C ALA A 107 -9.53 12.49 4.40
N GLY A 108 -9.22 12.67 3.11
CA GLY A 108 -10.14 13.36 2.23
C GLY A 108 -11.44 12.55 2.15
N PRO A 109 -12.57 13.19 1.79
CA PRO A 109 -13.93 12.74 2.13
C PRO A 109 -14.41 11.36 1.63
N ASN A 110 -13.57 10.55 0.97
CA ASN A 110 -14.01 9.38 0.22
C ASN A 110 -13.51 8.01 0.75
N VAL A 111 -12.68 7.93 1.79
CA VAL A 111 -12.13 6.63 2.24
C VAL A 111 -13.19 5.72 2.88
N LEU A 112 -14.21 6.29 3.53
CA LEU A 112 -15.28 5.50 4.14
C LEU A 112 -16.20 4.82 3.12
N GLN A 113 -16.28 5.32 1.88
CA GLN A 113 -17.11 4.70 0.83
C GLN A 113 -16.47 3.47 0.17
N GLN A 114 -15.22 3.15 0.46
CA GLN A 114 -14.54 1.95 -0.05
C GLN A 114 -14.42 0.83 0.99
N LEU A 115 -14.99 1.01 2.19
CA LEU A 115 -14.99 0.03 3.27
C LEU A 115 -16.26 -0.85 3.31
N PHE A 116 -17.19 -0.65 2.37
CA PHE A 116 -18.38 -1.48 2.17
C PHE A 116 -18.57 -1.80 0.69
#